data_AF-X1FD07-F1
#
_entry.id   AF-X1FD07-F1
#
_cell.length_a   1.000
_cell.length_b   1.000
_cell.length_c   1.000
_cell.angle_alpha   90.00
_cell.angle_beta   90.00
_cell.angle_gamma   90.00
#
_symmetry.space_group_name_H-M   'P 1'
#
loop_
_entity.id
_entity.type
_entity.pdbx_description
1 polymer ?
#
loop_
_entity_poly.entity_id
_entity_poly.type
_entity_poly.pdbx_seq_one_letter_code
_entity_poly.pdbx_strand_id
1 'polypeptide(L)' 'MRELDMGALELGWVRAVRVSEKTCESIKTAGREKDVQVSVHAPYFINLNADDEEWPKARKRLMDAVHYENLAGATDIVF' A
#
# COMPACT_ATOMS: atom_id res chain seq x y z
N MET A 1 -13.09 -8.73 10.15
CA MET A 1 -12.22 -7.86 10.96
C MET A 1 -12.82 -7.63 12.33
N ARG A 2 -13.93 -6.87 12.46
CA ARG A 2 -14.54 -6.61 13.79
C ARG A 2 -15.16 -7.82 14.48
N GLU A 3 -15.79 -8.70 13.72
CA GLU A 3 -16.28 -9.98 14.25
C GLU A 3 -15.14 -10.91 14.74
N LEU A 4 -13.91 -10.63 14.31
CA LEU A 4 -12.69 -11.36 14.70
C LEU A 4 -11.82 -10.57 15.69
N ASP A 5 -12.34 -9.46 16.24
CA ASP A 5 -11.62 -8.56 17.16
C ASP A 5 -10.28 -8.03 16.61
N MET A 6 -10.19 -7.81 15.30
CA MET A 6 -9.00 -7.27 14.63
C MET A 6 -9.17 -5.77 14.33
N GLY A 7 -8.19 -4.97 14.77
CA GLY A 7 -8.15 -3.51 14.58
C GLY A 7 -7.31 -3.01 13.40
N ALA A 8 -6.61 -3.90 12.69
CA ALA A 8 -5.74 -3.52 11.57
C ALA A 8 -5.82 -4.53 10.41
N LEU A 9 -5.59 -4.06 9.18
CA LEU A 9 -5.56 -4.83 7.95
C LEU A 9 -4.37 -4.41 7.07
N GLU A 10 -3.54 -5.38 6.68
CA GLU A 10 -2.52 -5.18 5.66
C GLU A 10 -3.05 -5.60 4.27
N LEU A 11 -2.93 -4.70 3.29
CA LEU A 11 -3.31 -4.95 1.90
C LEU A 11 -2.07 -5.36 1.08
N GLY A 12 -2.13 -6.52 0.44
CA GLY A 12 -1.01 -7.03 -0.37
C GLY A 12 -1.03 -6.49 -1.80
N TRP A 13 -0.25 -5.44 -2.11
CA TRP A 13 0.02 -4.99 -3.50
C TRP A 13 1.29 -5.65 -4.08
N VAL A 14 1.55 -6.88 -3.63
CA VAL A 14 2.79 -7.65 -3.79
C VAL A 14 3.29 -7.86 -5.23
N ARG A 15 2.40 -7.80 -6.24
CA ARG A 15 2.79 -7.93 -7.66
C ARG A 15 2.89 -6.59 -8.38
N ALA A 16 1.91 -5.71 -8.15
CA ALA A 16 1.81 -4.39 -8.76
C ALA A 16 0.72 -3.58 -8.06
N VAL A 17 0.89 -2.26 -8.06
CA VAL A 17 -0.13 -1.31 -7.63
C VAL A 17 -1.12 -1.12 -8.78
N ARG A 18 -2.30 -1.73 -8.66
CA ARG A 18 -3.37 -1.69 -9.68
C ARG A 18 -4.67 -1.21 -9.08
N VAL A 19 -4.65 0.01 -8.55
CA VAL A 19 -5.80 0.66 -7.92
C VAL A 19 -6.02 2.03 -8.53
N SER A 20 -7.28 2.46 -8.59
CA SER A 20 -7.64 3.83 -8.97
C SER A 20 -7.71 4.71 -7.72
N GLU A 21 -7.62 6.04 -7.88
CA GLU A 21 -7.83 6.98 -6.77
C GLU A 21 -9.21 6.78 -6.11
N LYS A 22 -10.26 6.53 -6.91
CA LYS A 22 -11.60 6.21 -6.42
C LYS A 22 -11.63 4.94 -5.56
N THR A 23 -10.87 3.93 -5.94
CA THR A 23 -10.71 2.69 -5.15
C THR A 23 -10.01 3.00 -3.83
N CYS A 24 -8.97 3.83 -3.85
CA CYS A 24 -8.25 4.26 -2.66
C CYS A 24 -9.16 5.02 -1.69
N GLU A 25 -9.95 5.97 -2.19
CA GLU A 25 -10.94 6.70 -1.38
C GLU A 25 -11.97 5.76 -0.75
N SER A 26 -12.41 4.74 -1.50
CA SER A 26 -13.34 3.72 -0.99
C SER A 26 -12.71 2.90 0.14
N ILE A 27 -11.44 2.50 0.00
CA ILE A 27 -10.68 1.79 1.05
C ILE A 27 -10.58 2.66 2.30
N LYS A 28 -10.15 3.91 2.14
CA LYS A 28 -9.98 4.88 3.23
C LYS A 28 -11.28 5.11 4.01
N THR A 29 -12.39 5.25 3.29
CA THR A 29 -13.72 5.44 3.88
C THR A 29 -14.14 4.19 4.66
N ALA A 30 -14.00 3.00 4.08
CA ALA A 30 -14.33 1.75 4.75
C ALA A 30 -13.49 1.50 6.00
N GLY A 31 -12.18 1.78 5.95
CA GLY A 31 -11.28 1.69 7.11
C GLY A 31 -11.75 2.60 8.25
N ARG A 32 -12.10 3.85 7.95
CA ARG A 32 -12.63 4.80 8.95
C ARG A 32 -13.98 4.38 9.53
N GLU A 33 -14.94 3.99 8.71
CA GLU A 33 -16.28 3.58 9.16
C GLU A 33 -16.24 2.33 10.04
N LYS A 34 -15.28 1.44 9.80
CA LYS A 34 -15.08 0.23 10.59
C LYS A 34 -14.05 0.43 11.70
N ASP A 35 -13.43 1.60 11.81
CA ASP A 35 -12.31 1.90 12.73
C ASP A 35 -11.22 0.81 12.66
N VAL A 36 -10.81 0.48 11.44
CA VAL A 36 -9.74 -0.46 11.12
C VAL A 36 -8.58 0.31 10.50
N GLN A 37 -7.39 0.17 11.09
CA GLN A 37 -6.14 0.71 10.54
C GLN A 37 -5.75 -0.07 9.28
N VAL A 38 -5.22 0.64 8.28
CA VAL A 38 -4.78 0.04 7.02
C VAL A 38 -3.29 0.24 6.86
N SER A 39 -2.58 -0.79 6.42
CA SER A 39 -1.21 -0.73 5.89
C SER A 39 -1.16 -1.39 4.52
N VAL A 40 -0.12 -1.13 3.72
CA VAL A 40 0.11 -1.83 2.46
C VAL A 40 1.46 -2.52 2.46
N HIS A 41 1.46 -3.75 1.96
CA HIS A 41 2.67 -4.43 1.54
C HIS A 41 2.95 -4.11 0.06
N ALA A 42 4.06 -3.43 -0.21
CA ALA A 42 4.45 -2.97 -1.53
C ALA A 42 4.86 -4.13 -2.45
N PRO A 43 5.05 -3.89 -3.76
CA PRO A 43 5.49 -4.93 -4.67
C PRO A 43 6.86 -5.52 -4.32
N TYR A 44 7.01 -6.85 -4.37
CA TYR A 44 8.29 -7.54 -4.10
C TYR A 44 9.46 -7.16 -5.02
N PHE A 45 9.20 -6.42 -6.10
CA PHE A 45 10.21 -6.00 -7.08
C PHE A 45 10.87 -4.66 -6.73
N ILE A 46 10.81 -4.25 -5.47
CA ILE A 46 11.56 -3.11 -4.92
C ILE A 46 12.89 -3.65 -4.38
N ASN A 47 14.00 -3.13 -4.91
CA ASN A 47 15.34 -3.46 -4.42
C ASN A 47 16.07 -2.15 -4.09
N LEU A 48 16.31 -1.90 -2.79
CA LEU A 48 17.05 -0.71 -2.35
C LEU A 48 18.56 -0.82 -2.60
N ASN A 49 19.06 -2.02 -2.89
CA ASN A 49 20.44 -2.29 -3.27
C ASN A 49 20.59 -2.41 -4.79
N ALA A 50 19.68 -1.84 -5.57
CA ALA A 50 19.78 -1.82 -7.03
C ALA A 50 20.99 -0.98 -7.48
N ASP A 51 21.58 -1.38 -8.60
CA ASP A 51 22.58 -0.55 -9.28
C ASP A 51 21.94 0.67 -9.96
N ASP A 52 22.77 1.52 -10.57
CA ASP A 52 22.31 2.75 -11.22
C ASP A 52 21.37 2.50 -12.41
N GLU A 53 21.40 1.31 -13.03
CA GLU A 53 20.54 0.96 -14.15
C GLU A 53 19.13 0.54 -13.68
N GLU A 54 19.06 -0.27 -12.62
CA GLU A 54 17.79 -0.78 -12.09
C GLU A 54 17.14 0.15 -11.05
N TRP A 55 17.91 1.00 -10.38
CA TRP A 55 17.42 1.92 -9.36
C TRP A 55 16.26 2.82 -9.82
N PRO A 56 16.27 3.44 -11.02
CA PRO A 56 15.15 4.25 -11.48
C PRO A 56 13.81 3.48 -11.51
N LYS A 57 13.84 2.19 -11.89
CA LYS A 57 12.65 1.33 -11.93
C LYS A 57 12.21 0.96 -10.52
N ALA A 58 13.14 0.56 -9.65
CA ALA A 58 12.86 0.23 -8.25
C ALA A 58 12.27 1.42 -7.49
N ARG A 59 12.89 2.61 -7.62
CA ARG A 59 12.42 3.86 -7.03
C ARG A 59 11.02 4.20 -7.52
N LYS A 60 10.74 4.08 -8.83
CA LYS A 60 9.39 4.36 -9.36
C LYS A 60 8.35 3.45 -8.70
N ARG A 61 8.60 2.15 -8.59
CA ARG A 61 7.68 1.20 -7.95
C ARG A 61 7.40 1.56 -6.48
N LEU A 62 8.45 1.92 -5.74
CA LEU A 62 8.32 2.36 -4.35
C LEU A 62 7.47 3.63 -4.25
N MET A 63 7.77 4.65 -5.07
CA MET A 63 7.03 5.92 -5.03
C MET A 63 5.57 5.76 -5.45
N ASP A 64 5.29 4.92 -6.46
CA ASP A 64 3.92 4.60 -6.86
C ASP A 64 3.17 3.91 -5.70
N ALA A 65 3.80 2.94 -5.02
CA ALA A 65 3.21 2.25 -3.86
C ALA A 65 2.88 3.23 -2.73
N VAL A 66 3.86 4.04 -2.30
CA VAL A 66 3.67 5.06 -1.24
C VAL A 66 2.54 6.02 -1.60
N HIS A 67 2.48 6.48 -2.85
CA HIS A 67 1.47 7.41 -3.31
C HIS A 67 0.05 6.85 -3.17
N TYR A 68 -0.20 5.68 -3.76
CA TYR A 68 -1.53 5.07 -3.74
C TYR A 68 -1.92 4.57 -2.34
N GLU A 69 -0.95 4.12 -1.55
CA GLU A 69 -1.19 3.67 -0.18
C GLU A 69 -1.69 4.81 0.71
N ASN A 70 -1.02 5.97 0.64
CA ASN A 70 -1.45 7.16 1.36
C ASN A 70 -2.87 7.61 0.93
N LEU A 71 -3.16 7.53 -0.38
CA LEU A 71 -4.52 7.78 -0.87
C LEU A 71 -5.53 6.78 -0.29
N ALA A 72 -5.13 5.51 -0.12
CA ALA A 72 -5.94 4.46 0.49
C ALA A 72 -6.11 4.62 2.01
N GLY A 73 -5.44 5.60 2.62
CA GLY A 73 -5.56 5.93 4.03
C GLY A 73 -4.62 5.15 4.95
N ALA A 74 -3.65 4.45 4.38
CA ALA A 74 -2.62 3.78 5.14
C ALA A 74 -1.51 4.74 5.58
N THR A 75 -0.88 4.42 6.70
CA THR A 75 0.15 5.25 7.37
C THR A 75 1.55 4.66 7.29
N ASP A 76 1.66 3.36 6.98
CA ASP A 76 2.89 2.58 7.10
C ASP A 76 3.04 1.62 5.91
N ILE A 77 4.13 1.78 5.15
CA ILE A 77 4.47 0.91 4.02
C ILE A 77 5.41 -0.22 4.46
N VAL A 78 5.15 -1.44 3.99
CA VAL A 78 5.99 -2.63 4.23
C VAL A 78 6.57 -3.14 2.91
N PHE A 79 7.88 -3.42 2.84
CA PHE A 79 8.54 -4.00 1.65
C PHE A 79 9.88 -4.66 1.97
#